data_AF-A0A955H206-F1
#
_entry.id   AF-A0A955H206-F1
#
_cell.length_a   1.000
_cell.length_b   1.000
_cell.length_c   1.000
_cell.angle_alpha   90.00
_cell.angle_beta   90.00
_cell.angle_gamma   90.00
#
_symmetry.space_group_name_H-M   'P 1'
#
loop_
_entity.id
_entity.type
_entity.pdbx_description
1 polymer ?
#
loop_
_entity_poly.entity_id
_entity_poly.type
_entity_poly.pdbx_seq_one_letter_code
_entity_poly.pdbx_strand_id
1 'polypeptide(L)'
;MNNLDKLIALFESFPGVGARQAKRFAFHILTLSDGDTAELSRLISELKSSVIECASCHRFFSTQNTTTKICNICSSNNRDHNRLLVVERDSDIQAIERAGVYDGLYFVFGGTVPLLNSGDNSKLRGAFLKATIETRIPEGLNEVIMGFAVNPDGENTARFIETIIGDILKENDVKISYLGRGLSTGSELEYADAETIKNALQNRASH
;
A
#
# COMPACT_ATOMS: atom_id res chain seq x y z
N MET A 1 -29.23 -16.65 13.45
CA MET A 1 -27.75 -16.73 13.39
C MET A 1 -27.20 -16.81 14.79
N ASN A 2 -26.43 -17.85 15.07
CA ASN A 2 -25.69 -17.98 16.33
C ASN A 2 -24.40 -17.13 16.28
N ASN A 3 -23.62 -17.11 17.36
CA ASN A 3 -22.37 -16.32 17.41
C ASN A 3 -21.30 -16.83 16.43
N LEU A 4 -21.26 -18.14 16.16
CA LEU A 4 -20.35 -18.74 15.21
C LEU A 4 -20.62 -18.23 13.78
N ASP A 5 -21.89 -18.21 13.36
CA ASP A 5 -22.30 -17.72 12.03
C ASP A 5 -21.94 -16.24 11.85
N LYS A 6 -22.14 -15.42 12.89
CA LYS A 6 -21.79 -14.00 12.87
C LYS A 6 -20.29 -13.79 12.70
N LEU A 7 -19.47 -14.58 13.41
CA LEU A 7 -18.02 -14.49 13.33
C LEU A 7 -17.49 -14.95 11.97
N ILE A 8 -18.07 -16.00 11.39
CA ILE A 8 -17.76 -16.44 10.03
C ILE A 8 -18.04 -15.32 9.02
N ALA A 9 -19.22 -14.68 9.11
CA ALA A 9 -19.57 -13.58 8.21
C ALA A 9 -18.61 -12.39 8.33
N LEU A 10 -18.15 -12.07 9.55
CA LEU A 10 -17.15 -11.02 9.77
C LEU A 10 -15.81 -11.39 9.14
N PHE A 11 -15.31 -12.62 9.34
CA PHE A 11 -14.05 -13.05 8.70
C PHE A 11 -14.16 -13.10 7.17
N GLU A 12 -15.30 -13.49 6.62
CA GLU A 12 -15.53 -13.51 5.18
C GLU A 12 -15.53 -12.10 4.56
N SER A 13 -15.83 -11.06 5.35
CA SER A 13 -15.72 -9.68 4.90
C SER A 13 -14.28 -9.19 4.78
N PHE A 14 -13.28 -9.94 5.27
CA PHE A 14 -11.88 -9.54 5.20
C PHE A 14 -11.34 -9.73 3.78
N PRO A 15 -10.50 -8.80 3.28
CA PRO A 15 -9.94 -8.91 1.94
C PRO A 15 -9.08 -10.18 1.82
N GLY A 16 -9.37 -11.01 0.80
CA GLY A 16 -8.66 -12.26 0.54
C GLY A 16 -9.14 -13.47 1.35
N VAL A 17 -10.17 -13.31 2.20
CA VAL A 17 -10.72 -14.41 3.01
C VAL A 17 -12.06 -14.88 2.44
N GLY A 18 -12.06 -15.99 1.72
CA GLY A 18 -13.31 -16.61 1.25
C GLY A 18 -14.03 -17.43 2.33
N ALA A 19 -15.30 -17.78 2.08
CA ALA A 19 -16.16 -18.57 2.99
C ALA A 19 -15.47 -19.79 3.65
N ARG A 20 -14.66 -20.54 2.87
CA ARG A 20 -13.92 -21.70 3.39
C ARG A 20 -12.88 -21.31 4.43
N GLN A 21 -12.11 -20.26 4.18
CA GLN A 21 -11.09 -19.76 5.11
C GLN A 21 -11.74 -19.12 6.34
N ALA A 22 -12.82 -18.34 6.15
CA ALA A 22 -13.58 -17.73 7.24
C ALA A 22 -14.11 -18.78 8.22
N LYS A 23 -14.70 -19.87 7.71
CA LYS A 23 -15.11 -21.02 8.53
C LYS A 23 -13.92 -21.63 9.29
N ARG A 24 -12.78 -21.84 8.63
CA ARG A 24 -11.58 -22.38 9.29
C ARG A 24 -11.11 -21.50 10.46
N PHE A 25 -11.11 -20.18 10.30
CA PHE A 25 -10.75 -19.26 11.39
C PHE A 25 -11.72 -19.35 12.56
N ALA A 26 -13.02 -19.32 12.28
CA ALA A 26 -14.05 -19.36 13.33
C ALA A 26 -14.04 -20.69 14.11
N PHE A 27 -13.90 -21.83 13.43
CA PHE A 27 -13.78 -23.13 14.09
C PHE A 27 -12.45 -23.32 14.83
N HIS A 28 -11.35 -22.71 14.36
CA HIS A 28 -10.08 -22.76 15.06
C HIS A 28 -10.15 -22.05 16.42
N ILE A 29 -10.89 -20.94 16.54
CA ILE A 29 -11.10 -20.25 17.81
C ILE A 29 -11.72 -21.17 18.87
N LEU A 30 -12.61 -22.09 18.47
CA LEU A 30 -13.21 -23.08 19.39
C LEU A 30 -12.20 -24.11 19.93
N THR A 31 -11.02 -24.20 19.32
CA THR A 31 -9.94 -25.13 19.72
C THR A 31 -8.86 -24.45 20.56
N LEU A 32 -8.91 -23.11 20.69
CA LEU A 32 -7.94 -22.34 21.47
C LEU A 32 -8.20 -22.50 22.97
N SER A 33 -7.16 -22.28 23.77
CA SER A 33 -7.33 -22.17 25.22
C SER A 33 -8.11 -20.91 25.59
N ASP A 34 -8.66 -20.85 26.80
CA ASP A 34 -9.31 -19.64 27.33
C ASP A 34 -8.34 -18.44 27.34
N GLY A 35 -7.06 -18.71 27.64
CA GLY A 35 -5.99 -17.70 27.63
C GLY A 35 -5.73 -17.11 26.26
N ASP A 36 -5.52 -17.97 25.25
CA ASP A 36 -5.27 -17.52 23.87
C ASP A 36 -6.48 -16.79 23.28
N THR A 37 -7.69 -17.25 23.61
CA THR A 37 -8.92 -16.60 23.18
C THR A 37 -9.07 -15.20 23.80
N ALA A 38 -8.76 -15.08 25.10
CA ALA A 38 -8.77 -13.80 25.78
C ALA A 38 -7.71 -12.84 25.22
N GLU A 39 -6.51 -13.33 24.92
CA GLU A 39 -5.44 -12.53 24.32
C GLU A 39 -5.82 -12.04 22.92
N LEU A 40 -6.33 -12.92 22.05
CA LEU A 40 -6.78 -12.55 20.71
C LEU A 40 -7.88 -11.48 20.75
N SER A 41 -8.88 -11.67 21.63
CA SER A 41 -9.97 -10.71 21.83
C SER A 41 -9.45 -9.34 22.28
N ARG A 42 -8.48 -9.33 23.22
CA ARG A 42 -7.84 -8.10 23.70
C ARG A 42 -7.07 -7.40 22.57
N LEU A 43 -6.24 -8.13 21.84
CA LEU A 43 -5.44 -7.56 20.74
C LEU A 43 -6.31 -6.97 19.64
N ILE A 44 -7.38 -7.64 19.24
CA ILE A 44 -8.34 -7.10 18.26
C ILE A 44 -8.98 -5.80 18.79
N SER A 45 -9.37 -5.77 20.07
CA SER A 45 -10.03 -4.63 20.70
C SER A 45 -9.10 -3.42 20.86
N GLU A 46 -7.81 -3.65 21.12
CA GLU A 46 -6.81 -2.62 21.38
C GLU A 46 -6.00 -2.22 20.12
N LEU A 47 -6.15 -2.92 18.99
CA LEU A 47 -5.33 -2.68 17.80
C LEU A 47 -5.45 -1.23 17.30
N LYS A 48 -6.68 -0.70 17.21
CA LYS A 48 -6.90 0.66 16.70
C LYS A 48 -6.37 1.76 17.63
N SER A 49 -6.32 1.52 18.95
CA SER A 49 -5.80 2.48 19.92
C SER A 49 -4.28 2.37 20.11
N SER A 50 -3.69 1.24 19.73
CA SER A 50 -2.24 0.98 19.84
C SER A 50 -1.42 1.43 18.63
N VAL A 51 -2.08 1.87 17.55
CA VAL A 51 -1.44 2.40 16.34
C VAL A 51 -1.86 3.84 16.07
N ILE A 52 -0.96 4.61 15.47
CA ILE A 52 -1.20 5.97 14.97
C ILE A 52 -1.05 5.95 13.45
N GLU A 53 -1.91 6.70 12.77
CA GLU A 53 -1.73 7.03 11.35
C GLU A 53 -0.77 8.20 11.21
N CYS A 54 0.27 8.04 10.39
CA CYS A 54 1.23 9.09 10.09
C CYS A 54 0.55 10.26 9.36
N ALA A 55 0.69 11.47 9.88
CA ALA A 55 0.12 12.68 9.29
C ALA A 55 0.72 13.09 7.94
N SER A 56 1.88 12.53 7.56
CA SER A 56 2.54 12.84 6.28
C SER A 56 2.32 11.74 5.22
N CYS A 57 2.46 10.47 5.57
CA CYS A 57 2.40 9.36 4.61
C CYS A 57 1.20 8.43 4.77
N HIS A 58 0.37 8.63 5.80
CA HIS A 58 -0.81 7.82 6.10
C HIS A 58 -0.58 6.33 6.37
N ARG A 59 0.68 5.93 6.61
CA ARG A 59 1.00 4.60 7.14
C ARG A 59 0.64 4.50 8.62
N PHE A 60 0.22 3.33 9.07
CA PHE A 60 0.04 3.01 10.48
C PHE A 60 1.36 2.57 11.12
N PHE A 61 1.61 3.03 12.34
CA PHE A 61 2.78 2.64 13.12
C PHE A 61 2.49 2.69 14.63
N SER A 62 3.30 1.99 15.44
CA SER A 62 3.04 1.84 16.88
C SER A 62 3.22 3.16 17.66
N THR A 63 2.33 3.38 18.62
CA THR A 63 2.33 4.54 19.55
C THR A 63 3.49 4.55 20.54
N GLN A 64 4.15 3.40 20.74
CA GLN A 64 5.05 3.14 21.88
C GLN A 64 6.28 4.06 21.93
N ASN A 65 6.59 4.82 20.87
CA ASN A 65 7.85 5.57 20.73
C ASN A 65 7.70 7.00 20.19
N THR A 66 6.53 7.63 20.23
CA THR A 66 6.41 9.00 19.70
C THR A 66 5.31 9.84 20.34
N THR A 67 5.62 11.11 20.63
CA THR A 67 4.64 12.17 20.89
C THR A 67 4.16 12.84 19.59
N THR A 68 4.85 12.59 18.48
CA THR A 68 4.57 13.18 17.17
C THR A 68 3.76 12.22 16.31
N LYS A 69 2.84 12.75 15.49
CA LYS A 69 2.08 11.96 14.51
C LYS A 69 2.88 11.65 13.24
N ILE A 70 4.21 11.66 13.30
CA ILE A 70 5.10 11.44 12.16
C ILE A 70 5.86 10.14 12.38
N CYS A 71 5.87 9.27 11.37
CA CYS A 71 6.57 8.00 11.46
C CYS A 71 8.09 8.18 11.26
N ASN A 72 8.86 7.19 11.72
CA ASN A 72 10.32 7.14 11.60
C ASN A 72 10.87 7.28 10.16
N ILE A 73 10.10 6.91 9.13
CA ILE A 73 10.51 7.08 7.73
C ILE A 73 10.42 8.57 7.35
N CYS A 74 9.29 9.21 7.62
CA CYS A 74 9.06 10.61 7.29
C CYS A 74 9.94 11.58 8.10
N SER A 75 10.31 11.23 9.33
CA SER A 75 11.19 12.06 10.18
C SER A 75 12.68 11.80 9.96
N SER A 76 13.06 10.84 9.11
CA SER A 76 14.46 10.49 8.91
C SER A 76 15.16 11.48 7.97
N ASN A 77 16.25 12.09 8.44
CA ASN A 77 17.12 12.93 7.62
C ASN A 77 18.03 12.13 6.67
N ASN A 78 18.13 10.82 6.86
CA ASN A 78 18.94 9.93 6.01
C ASN A 78 18.16 9.42 4.79
N ARG A 79 16.92 9.88 4.60
CA ARG A 79 16.07 9.54 3.46
C ARG A 79 16.15 10.64 2.42
N ASP A 80 15.88 10.28 1.17
CA ASP A 80 15.72 11.23 0.10
C ASP A 80 14.29 11.79 0.11
N HIS A 81 14.14 13.04 0.55
CA HIS A 81 12.83 13.72 0.61
C HIS A 81 12.35 14.18 -0.77
N ASN A 82 13.20 14.13 -1.80
CA ASN A 82 12.87 14.58 -3.15
C ASN A 82 12.11 13.51 -3.95
N ARG A 83 12.05 12.26 -3.46
CA ARG A 83 11.35 11.14 -4.08
C ARG A 83 10.21 10.64 -3.20
N LEU A 84 9.01 10.55 -3.77
CA LEU A 84 7.80 10.04 -3.11
C LEU A 84 7.23 8.83 -3.86
N LEU A 85 7.27 7.66 -3.23
CA LEU A 85 6.64 6.44 -3.74
C LEU A 85 5.22 6.26 -3.20
N VAL A 86 4.24 6.33 -4.09
CA VAL A 86 2.84 6.11 -3.76
C VAL A 86 2.54 4.61 -3.83
N VAL A 87 2.02 4.03 -2.75
CA VAL A 87 1.67 2.61 -2.64
C VAL A 87 0.22 2.41 -2.24
N GLU A 88 -0.34 1.23 -2.46
CA GLU A 88 -1.72 0.93 -2.11
C GLU A 88 -1.90 0.82 -0.59
N ARG A 89 -1.01 0.08 0.09
CA ARG A 89 -1.18 -0.36 1.48
C ARG A 89 0.13 -0.37 2.26
N ASP A 90 0.02 -0.38 3.59
CA ASP A 90 1.16 -0.50 4.50
C ASP A 90 2.04 -1.74 4.27
N SER A 91 1.44 -2.86 3.83
CA SER A 91 2.16 -4.09 3.51
C SER A 91 3.19 -3.90 2.38
N ASP A 92 2.92 -2.98 1.46
CA ASP A 92 3.78 -2.71 0.32
C ASP A 92 5.04 -1.97 0.77
N ILE A 93 4.89 -1.01 1.70
CA ILE A 93 6.03 -0.36 2.38
C ILE A 93 6.89 -1.42 3.06
N GLN A 94 6.28 -2.35 3.81
CA GLN A 94 7.04 -3.41 4.50
C GLN A 94 7.79 -4.32 3.53
N ALA A 95 7.26 -4.59 2.33
CA ALA A 95 7.94 -5.38 1.31
C ALA A 95 9.18 -4.64 0.77
N ILE A 96 9.05 -3.35 0.48
CA ILE A 96 10.12 -2.52 -0.10
C ILE A 96 11.21 -2.24 0.94
N GLU A 97 10.83 -1.89 2.17
CA GLU A 97 11.78 -1.67 3.27
C GLU A 97 12.60 -2.93 3.58
N ARG A 98 11.99 -4.12 3.52
CA ARG A 98 12.71 -5.40 3.69
C ARG A 98 13.72 -5.66 2.58
N ALA A 99 13.47 -5.16 1.37
CA ALA A 99 14.41 -5.29 0.27
C ALA A 99 15.62 -4.36 0.43
N GLY A 100 15.50 -3.26 1.17
CA GLY A 100 16.60 -2.34 1.45
C GLY A 100 17.10 -1.56 0.21
N VAL A 101 16.27 -1.44 -0.82
CA VAL A 101 16.65 -0.85 -2.13
C VAL A 101 16.09 0.55 -2.37
N TYR A 102 15.22 1.04 -1.49
CA TYR A 102 14.57 2.34 -1.63
C TYR A 102 14.80 3.21 -0.40
N ASP A 103 15.32 4.40 -0.62
CA ASP A 103 15.72 5.39 0.38
C ASP A 103 14.85 6.66 0.33
N GLY A 104 13.86 6.73 -0.55
CA GLY A 104 12.89 7.82 -0.58
C GLY A 104 11.77 7.71 0.46
N LEU A 105 10.75 8.54 0.30
CA LEU A 105 9.57 8.56 1.15
C LEU A 105 8.40 7.81 0.52
N TYR A 106 7.36 7.53 1.33
CA TYR A 106 6.17 6.83 0.86
C TYR A 106 4.91 7.66 1.06
N PHE A 107 3.86 7.30 0.35
CA PHE A 107 2.49 7.70 0.64
C PHE A 107 1.55 6.49 0.48
N VAL A 108 0.73 6.19 1.49
CA VAL A 108 -0.25 5.10 1.44
C VAL A 108 -1.58 5.61 0.89
N PHE A 109 -1.90 5.25 -0.35
CA PHE A 109 -3.10 5.69 -1.04
C PHE A 109 -4.40 5.10 -0.44
N GLY A 110 -4.33 3.93 0.17
CA GLY A 110 -5.46 3.33 0.92
C GLY A 110 -6.31 2.33 0.12
N GLY A 111 -5.85 1.90 -1.05
CA GLY A 111 -6.53 0.92 -1.89
C GLY A 111 -6.23 1.08 -3.37
N THR A 112 -7.08 0.48 -4.21
CA THR A 112 -7.08 0.64 -5.66
C THR A 112 -8.43 1.21 -6.11
N VAL A 113 -8.45 1.82 -7.29
CA VAL A 113 -9.66 2.19 -8.02
C VAL A 113 -9.98 1.04 -8.99
N PRO A 114 -10.97 0.18 -8.69
CA PRO A 114 -11.27 -0.95 -9.57
C PRO A 114 -11.77 -0.45 -10.93
N LEU A 115 -11.34 -1.10 -12.01
CA LEU A 115 -11.71 -0.67 -13.37
C LEU A 115 -13.16 -1.05 -13.72
N LEU A 116 -13.60 -2.24 -13.28
CA LEU A 116 -14.88 -2.83 -13.67
C LEU A 116 -16.00 -2.59 -12.65
N ASN A 117 -15.67 -2.16 -11.44
CA ASN A 117 -16.63 -1.95 -10.36
C ASN A 117 -16.50 -0.54 -9.81
N SER A 118 -17.63 0.16 -9.66
CA SER A 118 -17.70 1.39 -8.87
C SER A 118 -17.61 1.04 -7.39
N GLY A 119 -16.39 0.73 -6.93
CA GLY A 119 -16.11 0.51 -5.52
C GLY A 119 -16.31 1.79 -4.71
N ASP A 120 -16.51 1.62 -3.40
CA ASP A 120 -16.51 2.75 -2.48
C ASP A 120 -15.08 3.32 -2.38
N ASN A 121 -14.89 4.47 -3.03
CA ASN A 121 -13.62 5.19 -3.05
C ASN A 121 -13.40 6.05 -1.80
N SER A 122 -14.30 6.01 -0.79
CA SER A 122 -14.20 6.81 0.44
C SER A 122 -12.91 6.58 1.23
N LYS A 123 -12.29 5.41 1.07
CA LYS A 123 -11.03 5.03 1.74
C LYS A 123 -9.79 5.55 1.02
N LEU A 124 -9.93 6.00 -0.23
CA LEU A 124 -8.81 6.47 -1.03
C LEU A 124 -8.40 7.88 -0.59
N ARG A 125 -7.09 8.10 -0.52
CA ARG A 125 -6.51 9.30 0.06
C ARG A 125 -6.04 10.31 -0.99
N GLY A 126 -6.77 10.43 -2.10
CA GLY A 126 -6.40 11.32 -3.22
C GLY A 126 -6.25 12.79 -2.84
N ALA A 127 -7.18 13.32 -2.04
CA ALA A 127 -7.08 14.71 -1.55
C ALA A 127 -5.86 14.92 -0.63
N PHE A 128 -5.55 13.95 0.23
CA PHE A 128 -4.38 14.00 1.10
C PHE A 128 -3.07 13.84 0.32
N LEU A 129 -3.06 13.02 -0.73
CA LEU A 129 -1.92 12.88 -1.64
C LEU A 129 -1.60 14.22 -2.30
N LYS A 130 -2.64 14.86 -2.86
CA LYS A 130 -2.52 16.19 -3.48
C LYS A 130 -1.93 17.20 -2.50
N ALA A 131 -2.51 17.32 -1.30
CA ALA A 131 -2.00 18.23 -0.27
C ALA A 131 -0.55 17.91 0.13
N THR A 132 -0.21 16.62 0.27
CA THR A 132 1.17 16.20 0.60
C THR A 132 2.16 16.64 -0.49
N ILE A 133 1.80 16.45 -1.76
CA ILE A 133 2.63 16.89 -2.89
C ILE A 133 2.80 18.41 -2.89
N GLU A 134 1.70 19.17 -2.74
CA GLU A 134 1.74 20.64 -2.69
C GLU A 134 2.66 21.15 -1.56
N THR A 135 2.67 20.49 -0.40
CA THR A 135 3.57 20.84 0.70
C THR A 135 5.04 20.50 0.44
N ARG A 136 5.30 19.43 -0.33
CA ARG A 136 6.66 18.91 -0.55
C ARG A 136 7.35 19.50 -1.77
N ILE A 137 6.62 20.04 -2.74
CA ILE A 137 7.19 20.73 -3.91
C ILE A 137 8.15 21.86 -3.48
N PRO A 138 7.76 22.80 -2.59
CA PRO A 138 8.65 23.84 -2.10
C PRO A 138 9.87 23.30 -1.32
N GLU A 139 9.78 22.08 -0.80
CA GLU A 139 10.83 21.40 -0.05
C GLU A 139 11.80 20.61 -0.96
N GLY A 140 11.57 20.57 -2.27
CA GLY A 140 12.48 19.95 -3.25
C GLY A 140 11.98 18.64 -3.88
N LEU A 141 10.70 18.26 -3.68
CA LEU A 141 10.12 17.10 -4.37
C LEU A 141 10.30 17.22 -5.89
N ASN A 142 10.96 16.23 -6.50
CA ASN A 142 11.25 16.20 -7.92
C ASN A 142 10.80 14.91 -8.62
N GLU A 143 10.38 13.89 -7.88
CA GLU A 143 9.83 12.66 -8.45
C GLU A 143 8.69 12.06 -7.60
N VAL A 144 7.60 11.71 -8.27
CA VAL A 144 6.51 10.89 -7.73
C VAL A 144 6.48 9.56 -8.47
N ILE A 145 6.65 8.47 -7.73
CA ILE A 145 6.72 7.11 -8.25
C ILE A 145 5.38 6.41 -7.99
N MET A 146 4.78 5.83 -9.03
CA MET A 146 3.55 5.05 -8.97
C MET A 146 3.88 3.59 -8.66
N GLY A 147 3.67 3.17 -7.41
CA GLY A 147 3.99 1.85 -6.87
C GLY A 147 2.80 0.89 -6.82
N PHE A 148 2.06 0.76 -7.92
CA PHE A 148 0.86 -0.08 -8.00
C PHE A 148 1.13 -1.42 -8.68
N ALA A 149 0.26 -2.39 -8.44
CA ALA A 149 0.32 -3.67 -9.13
C ALA A 149 0.16 -3.51 -10.66
N VAL A 150 0.88 -4.33 -11.43
CA VAL A 150 0.78 -4.35 -12.90
C VAL A 150 -0.43 -5.18 -13.34
N ASN A 151 -1.61 -4.66 -13.05
CA ASN A 151 -2.91 -5.24 -13.44
C ASN A 151 -3.90 -4.11 -13.78
N PRO A 152 -5.07 -4.42 -14.37
CA PRO A 152 -6.01 -3.38 -14.81
C PRO A 152 -6.44 -2.40 -13.70
N ASP A 153 -6.61 -2.86 -12.46
CA ASP A 153 -7.02 -2.02 -11.35
C ASP A 153 -5.87 -1.11 -10.88
N GLY A 154 -4.64 -1.61 -10.83
CA GLY A 154 -3.46 -0.81 -10.51
C GLY A 154 -3.17 0.25 -11.57
N GLU A 155 -3.32 -0.09 -12.86
CA GLU A 155 -3.21 0.88 -13.95
C GLU A 155 -4.31 1.95 -13.90
N ASN A 156 -5.53 1.55 -13.60
CA ASN A 156 -6.64 2.48 -13.42
C ASN A 156 -6.41 3.40 -12.21
N THR A 157 -5.86 2.87 -11.12
CA THR A 157 -5.48 3.64 -9.93
C THR A 157 -4.43 4.70 -10.26
N ALA A 158 -3.39 4.33 -11.01
CA ALA A 158 -2.36 5.27 -11.44
C ALA A 158 -2.94 6.40 -12.30
N ARG A 159 -3.74 6.07 -13.33
CA ARG A 159 -4.42 7.07 -14.17
C ARG A 159 -5.34 7.98 -13.35
N PHE A 160 -6.08 7.42 -12.41
CA PHE A 160 -6.93 8.21 -11.52
C PHE A 160 -6.11 9.22 -10.71
N ILE A 161 -4.99 8.79 -10.14
CA ILE A 161 -4.08 9.69 -9.41
C ILE A 161 -3.51 10.77 -10.33
N GLU A 162 -3.10 10.42 -11.56
CA GLU A 162 -2.65 11.40 -12.56
C GLU A 162 -3.70 12.48 -12.83
N THR A 163 -5.00 12.16 -12.82
CA THR A 163 -6.05 13.19 -12.97
C THR A 163 -6.15 14.14 -11.77
N ILE A 164 -5.66 13.75 -10.60
CA ILE A 164 -5.68 14.56 -9.37
C ILE A 164 -4.45 15.46 -9.26
N ILE A 165 -3.27 14.94 -9.61
CA ILE A 165 -1.98 15.59 -9.32
C ILE A 165 -1.21 16.01 -10.58
N GLY A 166 -1.60 15.52 -11.76
CA GLY A 166 -0.81 15.66 -12.99
C GLY A 166 -0.51 17.10 -13.38
N ASP A 167 -1.50 17.99 -13.28
CA ASP A 167 -1.31 19.42 -13.58
C ASP A 167 -0.32 20.08 -12.62
N ILE A 168 -0.42 19.78 -11.32
CA ILE A 168 0.49 20.30 -10.29
C ILE A 168 1.92 19.82 -10.54
N LEU A 169 2.10 18.54 -10.84
CA LEU A 169 3.42 17.99 -11.11
C LEU A 169 4.04 18.61 -12.37
N LYS A 170 3.23 18.81 -13.42
CA LYS A 170 3.68 19.43 -14.67
C LYS A 170 4.06 20.90 -14.51
N GLU A 171 3.28 21.68 -13.75
CA GLU A 171 3.56 23.10 -13.49
C GLU A 171 4.85 23.32 -12.70
N ASN A 172 5.25 22.33 -11.90
CA ASN A 172 6.42 22.39 -11.02
C ASN A 172 7.60 21.52 -11.48
N ASP A 173 7.57 21.01 -12.72
CA ASP A 173 8.61 20.14 -13.30
C ASP A 173 8.96 18.91 -12.44
N VAL A 174 7.96 18.35 -11.76
CA VAL A 174 8.09 17.13 -10.96
C VAL A 174 7.84 15.92 -11.85
N LYS A 175 8.79 15.01 -11.89
CA LYS A 175 8.72 13.80 -12.72
C LYS A 175 7.70 12.82 -12.16
N ILE A 176 6.88 12.22 -13.03
CA ILE A 176 6.12 11.01 -12.72
C ILE A 176 6.89 9.80 -13.24
N SER A 177 7.09 8.79 -12.40
CA SER A 177 7.68 7.52 -12.81
C SER A 177 6.89 6.33 -12.29
N TYR A 178 7.20 5.15 -12.82
CA TYR A 178 6.51 3.89 -12.53
C TYR A 178 7.54 2.84 -12.15
N LEU A 179 7.16 1.86 -11.32
CA LEU A 179 8.00 0.69 -11.09
C LEU A 179 8.31 -0.03 -12.41
N GLY A 180 9.54 -0.51 -12.54
CA GLY A 180 10.01 -1.20 -13.74
C GLY A 180 9.16 -2.44 -14.07
N ARG A 181 8.92 -2.66 -15.36
CA ARG A 181 8.18 -3.83 -15.88
C ARG A 181 9.17 -4.77 -16.58
N GLY A 182 9.16 -6.06 -16.24
CA GLY A 182 10.04 -7.04 -16.84
C GLY A 182 10.05 -8.38 -16.13
N LEU A 183 11.01 -9.23 -16.50
CA LEU A 183 11.18 -10.57 -15.96
C LEU A 183 11.65 -10.53 -14.50
N SER A 184 11.09 -11.42 -13.68
CA SER A 184 11.58 -11.64 -12.32
C SER A 184 12.88 -12.45 -12.35
N THR A 185 13.77 -12.19 -11.38
CA THR A 185 14.99 -12.99 -11.22
C THR A 185 14.64 -14.46 -10.99
N GLY A 186 15.26 -15.35 -11.78
CA GLY A 186 15.02 -16.79 -11.70
C GLY A 186 13.79 -17.29 -12.48
N SER A 187 13.11 -16.42 -13.23
CA SER A 187 12.07 -16.86 -14.18
C SER A 187 12.70 -17.47 -15.46
N GLU A 188 12.07 -18.51 -15.98
CA GLU A 188 12.38 -19.05 -17.30
C GLU A 188 11.50 -18.37 -18.35
N LEU A 189 12.07 -18.05 -19.53
CA LEU A 189 11.36 -17.38 -20.61
C LEU A 189 10.13 -18.15 -21.09
N GLU A 190 10.16 -19.49 -21.01
CA GLU A 190 9.04 -20.36 -21.39
C GLU A 190 7.77 -20.09 -20.60
N TYR A 191 7.90 -19.62 -19.35
CA TYR A 191 6.77 -19.38 -18.44
C TYR A 191 6.38 -17.89 -18.33
N ALA A 192 7.08 -17.01 -19.04
CA ALA A 192 6.75 -15.59 -19.05
C ALA A 192 5.62 -15.28 -20.03
N ASP A 193 4.68 -14.42 -19.63
CA ASP A 193 3.63 -13.94 -20.54
C ASP A 193 4.19 -12.96 -21.59
N ALA A 194 3.46 -12.81 -22.69
CA ALA A 194 3.89 -11.98 -23.82
C ALA A 194 4.11 -10.50 -23.45
N GLU A 195 3.33 -9.95 -22.51
CA GLU A 195 3.46 -8.55 -22.11
C GLU A 195 4.70 -8.36 -21.24
N THR A 196 5.00 -9.29 -20.33
CA THR A 196 6.26 -9.30 -19.57
C THR A 196 7.48 -9.38 -20.48
N ILE A 197 7.47 -10.27 -21.48
CA ILE A 197 8.57 -10.40 -22.47
C ILE A 197 8.74 -9.09 -23.26
N LYS A 198 7.63 -8.52 -23.74
CA LYS A 198 7.65 -7.25 -24.47
C LYS A 198 8.27 -6.12 -23.64
N ASN A 199 7.85 -5.96 -22.39
CA ASN A 199 8.41 -4.94 -21.50
C ASN A 199 9.89 -5.17 -21.21
N ALA A 200 10.31 -6.43 -20.99
CA ALA A 200 11.72 -6.76 -20.80
C ALA A 200 12.59 -6.41 -22.02
N LEU A 201 12.10 -6.65 -23.24
CA LEU A 201 12.81 -6.29 -24.48
C LEU A 201 12.87 -4.78 -24.72
N GLN A 202 11.79 -4.07 -24.40
CA GLN A 202 11.71 -2.60 -24.53
C GLN A 202 12.65 -1.90 -23.55
N ASN A 203 12.72 -2.38 -22.30
CA ASN A 203 13.52 -1.80 -21.23
C ASN A 203 14.90 -2.45 -21.08
N ARG A 204 15.40 -3.16 -22.10
CA ARG A 204 16.71 -3.80 -22.04
C ARG A 204 17.81 -2.76 -21.84
N ALA A 205 18.72 -3.01 -20.91
CA ALA A 205 19.89 -2.18 -20.72
C ALA A 205 21.00 -2.60 -21.71
N SER A 206 21.67 -1.62 -22.31
CA SER A 206 22.97 -1.83 -22.96
C SER A 206 24.05 -1.58 -21.91
N HIS A 207 24.92 -2.55 -21.69
CA HIS A 207 26.11 -2.41 -20.86
C HIS A 207 27.33 -2.11 -21.71
#